data_AF-A0A0Q2Q6R6-F1
#
_entry.id   AF-A0A0Q2Q6R6-F1
#
_cell.length_a   1.000
_cell.length_b   1.000
_cell.length_c   1.000
_cell.angle_alpha   90.00
_cell.angle_beta   90.00
_cell.angle_gamma   90.00
#
_symmetry.space_group_name_H-M   'P 1'
#
loop_
_entity.id
_entity.type
_entity.pdbx_description
1 polymer ?
#
loop_
_entity_poly.entity_id
_entity_poly.type
_entity_poly.pdbx_seq_one_letter_code
_entity_poly.pdbx_strand_id
1 'polypeptide(L)'
;MTVPGTNVRLQFMKGWPLQILRAWAADYNAFIEPLRDPDSAAWTPTNSVATSNHLNGTACDLNWNTHPFRVRGTFTASQMATLRQMLDFYEGTVFWAGDWNDPIDEMHHQMGYGTWNNPKTGDFVKRKIRADGYSTFRRGAVPPSDPDAGGGRPLPRDESAADALSRAMGARLSLDRYRQLLPAVSASLTACECTTVDRIAMWCAQIGHESGGLYYTEEIASGAAYEGRADLGNTQPGDGVRFKGRSWIQITGRSNYTQLSKWANSKGLVPSATYFVDNPAALASDEYAGLGAAWYWVVARPDINALADRGDLETVTRRINGGTNGLADRRDRYNRALALGEQLLTLIGGDDLSAEAERMIRELWETYVDRRYPSQSIYATPGEGPRWKIWEQIRNLDGMEHPRYVEDAARLGDFRELARIALVATGRGATTDPYVVARARQFMTELERDNPDMLKAFIAANGAPQ
;
A
#
# COMPACT_ATOMS: atom_id res chain seq x y z
N MET A 1 -8.38 12.24 -6.03
CA MET A 1 -7.26 13.00 -5.44
C MET A 1 -7.57 14.48 -5.52
N THR A 2 -6.90 15.35 -4.76
CA THR A 2 -7.03 16.81 -4.90
C THR A 2 -5.87 17.35 -5.74
N VAL A 3 -6.16 18.24 -6.70
CA VAL A 3 -5.13 18.86 -7.55
C VAL A 3 -4.33 19.85 -6.70
N PRO A 4 -2.98 19.74 -6.65
CA PRO A 4 -2.14 20.64 -5.88
C PRO A 4 -2.42 22.12 -6.18
N GLY A 5 -2.51 22.93 -5.12
CA GLY A 5 -2.79 24.37 -5.23
C GLY A 5 -4.28 24.71 -5.45
N THR A 6 -5.18 23.73 -5.33
CA THR A 6 -6.63 23.92 -5.51
C THR A 6 -7.44 23.09 -4.51
N ASN A 7 -8.75 23.27 -4.52
CA ASN A 7 -9.71 22.35 -3.89
C ASN A 7 -10.38 21.38 -4.89
N VAL A 8 -9.92 21.35 -6.15
CA VAL A 8 -10.52 20.56 -7.23
C VAL A 8 -10.15 19.08 -7.08
N ARG A 9 -11.14 18.18 -7.16
CA ARG A 9 -10.95 16.75 -6.99
C ARG A 9 -11.15 16.01 -8.31
N LEU A 10 -10.09 15.35 -8.78
CA LEU A 10 -10.10 14.55 -10.00
C LEU A 10 -9.78 13.08 -9.69
N GLN A 11 -10.40 12.17 -10.43
CA GLN A 11 -10.21 10.71 -10.31
C GLN A 11 -9.39 10.19 -11.50
N PHE A 12 -8.09 10.01 -11.30
CA PHE A 12 -7.19 9.45 -12.31
C PHE A 12 -6.85 7.99 -12.02
N MET A 13 -6.54 7.24 -13.07
CA MET A 13 -6.00 5.88 -12.98
C MET A 13 -4.71 5.88 -12.15
N LYS A 14 -4.62 4.96 -11.18
CA LYS A 14 -3.40 4.78 -10.38
C LYS A 14 -2.16 4.51 -11.26
N GLY A 15 -0.98 4.82 -10.73
CA GLY A 15 0.30 4.66 -11.43
C GLY A 15 0.75 5.94 -12.15
N TRP A 16 1.40 5.81 -13.31
CA TRP A 16 1.89 6.96 -14.07
C TRP A 16 0.80 7.95 -14.51
N PRO A 17 -0.42 7.54 -14.93
CA PRO A 17 -1.45 8.50 -15.30
C PRO A 17 -1.81 9.46 -14.18
N LEU A 18 -2.00 8.93 -12.96
CA LEU A 18 -2.21 9.76 -11.76
C LEU A 18 -1.08 10.77 -11.55
N GLN A 19 0.18 10.34 -11.67
CA GLN A 19 1.32 11.25 -11.42
C GLN A 19 1.40 12.38 -12.45
N ILE A 20 1.21 12.04 -13.73
CA ILE A 20 1.35 12.96 -14.85
C ILE A 20 0.15 13.91 -14.93
N LEU A 21 -1.09 13.39 -14.92
CA LEU A 21 -2.29 14.21 -15.06
C LEU A 21 -2.57 15.07 -13.83
N ARG A 22 -2.15 14.63 -12.62
CA ARG A 22 -2.14 15.48 -11.42
C ARG A 22 -1.28 16.72 -11.61
N ALA A 23 -0.05 16.52 -12.08
CA ALA A 23 0.90 17.61 -12.28
C ALA A 23 0.44 18.52 -13.43
N TRP A 24 -0.12 17.93 -14.49
CA TRP A 24 -0.71 18.68 -15.60
C TRP A 24 -1.83 19.61 -15.12
N ALA A 25 -2.78 19.10 -14.33
CA ALA A 25 -3.85 19.90 -13.78
C ALA A 25 -3.33 21.01 -12.83
N ALA A 26 -2.28 20.74 -12.04
CA ALA A 26 -1.65 21.74 -11.18
C ALA A 26 -0.94 22.85 -11.99
N ASP A 27 -0.33 22.50 -13.12
CA ASP A 27 0.29 23.46 -14.05
C ASP A 27 -0.74 24.30 -14.77
N TYR A 28 -1.82 23.66 -15.22
CA TYR A 28 -2.96 24.34 -15.84
C TYR A 28 -3.53 25.39 -14.87
N ASN A 29 -3.81 24.98 -13.63
CA ASN A 29 -4.30 25.87 -12.57
C ASN A 29 -3.37 27.06 -12.32
N ALA A 30 -2.07 26.82 -12.27
CA ALA A 30 -1.08 27.82 -11.89
C ALA A 30 -0.75 28.80 -13.02
N PHE A 31 -0.77 28.35 -14.28
CA PHE A 31 -0.16 29.08 -15.39
C PHE A 31 -1.08 29.35 -16.58
N ILE A 32 -2.22 28.67 -16.69
CA ILE A 32 -3.22 28.91 -17.74
C ILE A 32 -4.40 29.69 -17.15
N GLU A 33 -5.11 29.08 -16.21
CA GLU A 33 -6.21 29.70 -15.46
C GLU A 33 -6.61 28.83 -14.26
N PRO A 34 -7.21 29.42 -13.21
CA PRO A 34 -7.65 28.66 -12.04
C PRO A 34 -8.66 27.57 -12.38
N LEU A 35 -8.44 26.37 -11.83
CA LEU A 35 -9.37 25.25 -11.97
C LEU A 35 -10.57 25.40 -11.05
N ARG A 36 -11.69 24.85 -11.51
CA ARG A 36 -12.97 24.86 -10.80
C ARG A 36 -13.54 23.44 -10.74
N ASP A 37 -13.89 23.02 -9.54
CA ASP A 37 -14.46 21.69 -9.27
C ASP A 37 -15.81 21.47 -9.98
N PRO A 38 -16.75 22.45 -10.03
CA PRO A 38 -18.05 22.25 -10.67
C PRO A 38 -18.00 21.99 -12.18
N ASP A 39 -16.89 22.35 -12.85
CA ASP A 39 -16.72 22.19 -14.29
C ASP A 39 -15.38 21.59 -14.71
N SER A 40 -14.85 20.68 -13.88
CA SER A 40 -13.71 19.82 -14.23
C SER A 40 -13.95 18.38 -13.79
N ALA A 41 -13.59 17.40 -14.61
CA ALA A 41 -13.78 15.98 -14.31
C ALA A 41 -12.70 15.11 -14.96
N ALA A 42 -12.52 13.89 -14.44
CA ALA A 42 -11.59 12.90 -14.99
C ALA A 42 -12.31 11.58 -15.26
N TRP A 43 -12.21 10.58 -14.38
CA TRP A 43 -12.92 9.32 -14.59
C TRP A 43 -14.45 9.47 -14.56
N THR A 44 -15.13 8.80 -15.50
CA THR A 44 -16.59 8.66 -15.53
C THR A 44 -16.99 7.21 -15.73
N PRO A 45 -18.04 6.70 -15.04
CA PRO A 45 -18.48 5.32 -15.19
C PRO A 45 -19.08 5.01 -16.57
N THR A 46 -19.60 6.03 -17.28
CA THR A 46 -20.20 5.92 -18.61
C THR A 46 -19.76 7.09 -19.49
N ASN A 47 -19.66 6.87 -20.80
CA ASN A 47 -19.34 7.91 -21.76
C ASN A 47 -20.06 7.63 -23.09
N SER A 48 -20.43 8.69 -23.82
CA SER A 48 -21.05 8.56 -25.15
C SER A 48 -20.07 8.03 -26.21
N VAL A 49 -18.75 8.09 -25.95
CA VAL A 49 -17.69 7.52 -26.78
C VAL A 49 -17.11 6.29 -26.08
N ALA A 50 -17.36 5.10 -26.64
CA ALA A 50 -16.96 3.82 -26.03
C ALA A 50 -15.44 3.64 -25.86
N THR A 51 -14.64 4.36 -26.65
CA THR A 51 -13.17 4.34 -26.58
C THR A 51 -12.60 5.50 -25.75
N SER A 52 -13.43 6.23 -25.02
CA SER A 52 -12.99 7.40 -24.27
C SER A 52 -12.02 7.05 -23.15
N ASN A 53 -10.95 7.84 -23.04
CA ASN A 53 -9.99 7.77 -21.94
C ASN A 53 -10.59 8.19 -20.58
N HIS A 54 -11.79 8.79 -20.54
CA HIS A 54 -12.50 9.01 -19.28
C HIS A 54 -12.94 7.69 -18.64
N LEU A 55 -13.24 6.66 -19.43
CA LEU A 55 -13.75 5.38 -18.92
C LEU A 55 -12.71 4.62 -18.08
N ASN A 56 -11.42 4.84 -18.34
CA ASN A 56 -10.31 4.22 -17.61
C ASN A 56 -9.54 5.21 -16.73
N GLY A 57 -9.97 6.48 -16.65
CA GLY A 57 -9.35 7.51 -15.81
C GLY A 57 -7.99 8.01 -16.32
N THR A 58 -7.76 7.94 -17.63
CA THR A 58 -6.53 8.46 -18.29
C THR A 58 -6.78 9.75 -19.08
N ALA A 59 -7.87 10.45 -18.77
CA ALA A 59 -8.21 11.77 -19.30
C ALA A 59 -8.85 12.67 -18.23
N CYS A 60 -8.88 13.96 -18.52
CA CYS A 60 -9.68 14.96 -17.84
C CYS A 60 -10.21 16.04 -18.78
N ASP A 61 -11.37 16.56 -18.43
CA ASP A 61 -11.92 17.80 -18.96
C ASP A 61 -11.70 18.88 -17.91
N LEU A 62 -11.13 20.02 -18.32
CA LEU A 62 -10.81 21.14 -17.44
C LEU A 62 -11.61 22.37 -17.85
N ASN A 63 -12.34 22.96 -16.89
CA ASN A 63 -13.07 24.22 -17.05
C ASN A 63 -14.03 24.25 -18.26
N TRP A 64 -14.87 23.20 -18.44
CA TRP A 64 -15.70 23.03 -19.64
C TRP A 64 -16.73 24.15 -19.88
N ASN A 65 -17.08 24.95 -18.87
CA ASN A 65 -17.95 26.11 -19.10
C ASN A 65 -17.21 27.25 -19.83
N THR A 66 -15.88 27.36 -19.66
CA THR A 66 -15.03 28.30 -20.42
C THR A 66 -14.65 27.72 -21.78
N HIS A 67 -14.45 26.40 -21.85
CA HIS A 67 -13.93 25.68 -23.02
C HIS A 67 -14.96 24.66 -23.55
N PRO A 68 -16.14 25.08 -24.02
CA PRO A 68 -17.21 24.16 -24.37
C PRO A 68 -16.87 23.24 -25.55
N PHE A 69 -17.40 22.02 -25.48
CA PHE A 69 -17.27 21.01 -26.53
C PHE A 69 -17.69 21.55 -27.91
N ARG A 70 -16.90 21.22 -28.94
CA ARG A 70 -17.05 21.65 -30.35
C ARG A 70 -16.84 23.15 -30.62
N VAL A 71 -16.26 23.89 -29.68
CA VAL A 71 -15.89 25.30 -29.88
C VAL A 71 -14.37 25.45 -29.96
N ARG A 72 -13.89 26.24 -30.92
CA ARG A 72 -12.46 26.53 -31.15
C ARG A 72 -12.13 27.95 -30.73
N GLY A 73 -10.90 28.16 -30.26
CA GLY A 73 -10.36 29.49 -29.95
C GLY A 73 -10.88 30.04 -28.64
N THR A 74 -11.17 29.17 -27.68
CA THR A 74 -11.69 29.54 -26.35
C THR A 74 -10.59 30.03 -25.39
N PHE A 75 -9.32 29.77 -25.72
CA PHE A 75 -8.16 30.30 -24.99
C PHE A 75 -7.68 31.64 -25.58
N THR A 76 -7.26 32.55 -24.70
CA THR A 76 -6.54 33.76 -25.12
C THR A 76 -5.17 33.43 -25.73
N ALA A 77 -4.57 34.38 -26.47
CA ALA A 77 -3.26 34.17 -27.09
C ALA A 77 -2.14 33.83 -26.09
N SER A 78 -2.16 34.44 -24.90
CA SER A 78 -1.17 34.17 -23.84
C SER A 78 -1.37 32.81 -23.17
N GLN A 79 -2.64 32.43 -22.94
CA GLN A 79 -2.99 31.10 -22.44
C GLN A 79 -2.57 30.03 -23.46
N MET A 80 -2.88 30.22 -24.74
CA MET A 80 -2.45 29.32 -25.80
C MET A 80 -0.92 29.20 -25.87
N ALA A 81 -0.18 30.31 -25.79
CA ALA A 81 1.28 30.27 -25.77
C ALA A 81 1.82 29.46 -24.58
N THR A 82 1.19 29.58 -23.41
CA THR A 82 1.60 28.83 -22.22
C THR A 82 1.19 27.35 -22.31
N LEU A 83 0.01 27.05 -22.86
CA LEU A 83 -0.44 25.68 -23.10
C LEU A 83 0.50 24.93 -24.06
N ARG A 84 0.98 25.61 -25.10
CA ARG A 84 2.01 25.03 -26.01
C ARG A 84 3.32 24.76 -25.29
N GLN A 85 3.81 25.69 -24.46
CA GLN A 85 5.00 25.44 -23.64
C GLN A 85 4.82 24.28 -22.66
N MET A 86 3.61 24.12 -22.10
CA MET A 86 3.30 22.96 -21.27
C MET A 86 3.33 21.67 -22.09
N LEU A 87 2.66 21.61 -23.23
CA LEU A 87 2.69 20.41 -24.10
C LEU A 87 4.11 20.01 -24.48
N ASP A 88 4.96 21.00 -24.84
CA ASP A 88 6.38 20.77 -25.13
C ASP A 88 7.13 20.24 -23.90
N PHE A 89 6.90 20.83 -22.72
CA PHE A 89 7.51 20.36 -21.47
C PHE A 89 7.09 18.93 -21.11
N TYR A 90 5.84 18.54 -21.40
CA TYR A 90 5.32 17.21 -21.11
C TYR A 90 5.77 16.14 -22.12
N GLU A 91 6.57 16.50 -23.14
CA GLU A 91 7.29 15.56 -24.02
C GLU A 91 6.36 14.49 -24.65
N GLY A 92 5.12 14.89 -24.99
CA GLY A 92 4.10 13.99 -25.56
C GLY A 92 3.49 12.97 -24.58
N THR A 93 3.74 13.10 -23.28
CA THR A 93 3.08 12.28 -22.24
C THR A 93 1.65 12.72 -21.95
N VAL A 94 1.33 13.98 -22.25
CA VAL A 94 -0.03 14.53 -22.25
C VAL A 94 -0.36 15.02 -23.66
N PHE A 95 -1.59 14.76 -24.07
CA PHE A 95 -2.17 15.21 -25.32
C PHE A 95 -3.37 16.13 -25.03
N TRP A 96 -3.60 17.12 -25.89
CA TRP A 96 -4.71 18.06 -25.80
C TRP A 96 -5.58 17.97 -27.05
N ALA A 97 -6.88 17.77 -26.88
CA ALA A 97 -7.79 17.51 -27.99
C ALA A 97 -8.26 18.76 -28.75
N GLY A 98 -7.85 19.96 -28.34
CA GLY A 98 -8.01 21.16 -29.18
C GLY A 98 -7.25 21.08 -30.51
N ASP A 99 -6.26 20.19 -30.61
CA ASP A 99 -5.54 19.89 -31.86
C ASP A 99 -6.30 18.95 -32.81
N TRP A 100 -7.42 18.36 -32.39
CA TRP A 100 -8.26 17.56 -33.27
C TRP A 100 -9.02 18.44 -34.27
N ASN A 101 -9.29 17.85 -35.44
CA ASN A 101 -10.17 18.46 -36.45
C ASN A 101 -11.64 18.18 -36.15
N ASP A 102 -11.96 16.98 -35.65
CA ASP A 102 -13.30 16.59 -35.21
C ASP A 102 -13.21 15.44 -34.16
N PRO A 103 -13.94 15.53 -33.03
CA PRO A 103 -14.56 16.75 -32.53
C PRO A 103 -13.49 17.76 -32.09
N ILE A 104 -13.83 19.05 -32.15
CA ILE A 104 -13.03 20.10 -31.52
C ILE A 104 -13.29 20.02 -30.02
N ASP A 105 -12.26 19.81 -29.20
CA ASP A 105 -12.45 19.54 -27.77
C ASP A 105 -11.37 20.21 -26.91
N GLU A 106 -11.49 21.53 -26.75
CA GLU A 106 -10.46 22.34 -26.08
C GLU A 106 -10.42 22.19 -24.55
N MET A 107 -11.47 21.64 -23.91
CA MET A 107 -11.45 21.26 -22.49
C MET A 107 -10.70 19.96 -22.22
N HIS A 108 -10.55 19.11 -23.24
CA HIS A 108 -10.15 17.71 -23.05
C HIS A 108 -8.63 17.50 -23.14
N HIS A 109 -8.10 16.83 -22.12
CA HIS A 109 -6.70 16.47 -21.99
C HIS A 109 -6.59 14.99 -21.62
N GLN A 110 -5.58 14.29 -22.16
CA GLN A 110 -5.43 12.86 -21.89
C GLN A 110 -3.97 12.41 -21.90
N MET A 111 -3.73 11.21 -21.40
CA MET A 111 -2.46 10.53 -21.61
C MET A 111 -2.15 10.44 -23.10
N GLY A 112 -0.92 10.79 -23.47
CA GLY A 112 -0.44 10.75 -24.85
C GLY A 112 -0.26 9.33 -25.38
N TYR A 113 -0.14 9.21 -26.69
CA TYR A 113 -0.02 7.91 -27.36
C TYR A 113 1.27 7.16 -26.99
N GLY A 114 1.16 5.84 -26.84
CA GLY A 114 2.30 4.96 -26.56
C GLY A 114 2.94 5.20 -25.19
N THR A 115 2.18 5.69 -24.21
CA THR A 115 2.64 5.92 -22.83
C THR A 115 2.42 4.72 -21.90
N TRP A 116 1.58 3.76 -22.29
CA TRP A 116 1.35 2.54 -21.53
C TRP A 116 2.59 1.63 -21.53
N ASN A 117 3.04 1.23 -20.34
CA ASN A 117 4.20 0.35 -20.11
C ASN A 117 5.46 0.76 -20.92
N ASN A 118 5.68 2.07 -21.10
CA ASN A 118 6.78 2.61 -21.88
C ASN A 118 7.87 3.21 -20.97
N PRO A 119 9.14 2.79 -21.09
CA PRO A 119 10.25 3.36 -20.34
C PRO A 119 10.37 4.89 -20.43
N LYS A 120 10.02 5.49 -21.59
CA LYS A 120 10.04 6.95 -21.78
C LYS A 120 9.11 7.69 -20.81
N THR A 121 7.97 7.07 -20.46
CA THR A 121 6.98 7.65 -19.55
C THR A 121 7.48 7.57 -18.11
N GLY A 122 8.09 6.44 -17.73
CA GLY A 122 8.75 6.32 -16.43
C GLY A 122 9.96 7.26 -16.27
N ASP A 123 10.73 7.47 -17.33
CA ASP A 123 11.83 8.45 -17.37
C ASP A 123 11.33 9.90 -17.21
N PHE A 124 10.28 10.28 -17.95
CA PHE A 124 9.62 11.59 -17.80
C PHE A 124 9.19 11.85 -16.34
N VAL A 125 8.50 10.88 -15.73
CA VAL A 125 8.04 10.99 -14.33
C VAL A 125 9.21 11.31 -13.40
N LYS A 126 10.32 10.58 -13.49
CA LYS A 126 11.49 10.81 -12.61
C LYS A 126 12.12 12.18 -12.82
N ARG A 127 12.26 12.61 -14.07
CA ARG A 127 12.95 13.86 -14.42
C ARG A 127 12.10 15.10 -14.14
N LYS A 128 10.77 15.00 -14.28
CA LYS A 128 9.90 16.16 -14.44
C LYS A 128 8.77 16.25 -13.43
N ILE A 129 8.43 15.16 -12.73
CA ILE A 129 7.34 15.13 -11.76
C ILE A 129 7.92 15.06 -10.35
N ARG A 130 7.52 16.01 -9.50
CA ARG A 130 7.93 16.09 -8.10
C ARG A 130 7.04 15.18 -7.25
N ALA A 131 7.58 14.72 -6.12
CA ALA A 131 6.84 13.92 -5.15
C ALA A 131 5.58 14.66 -4.62
N ASP A 132 5.64 15.98 -4.49
CA ASP A 132 4.52 16.85 -4.05
C ASP A 132 3.36 16.98 -5.05
N GLY A 133 3.47 16.32 -6.21
CA GLY A 133 2.43 16.29 -7.23
C GLY A 133 2.47 17.47 -8.20
N TYR A 134 3.43 18.39 -8.07
CA TYR A 134 3.71 19.39 -9.10
C TYR A 134 4.70 18.84 -10.13
N SER A 135 4.74 19.43 -11.33
CA SER A 135 5.87 19.27 -12.23
C SER A 135 6.98 20.28 -11.91
N THR A 136 8.14 20.09 -12.54
CA THR A 136 9.23 21.08 -12.56
C THR A 136 8.99 22.23 -13.54
N PHE A 137 7.88 22.24 -14.30
CA PHE A 137 7.54 23.31 -15.24
C PHE A 137 7.46 24.64 -14.49
N ARG A 138 8.35 25.58 -14.83
CA ARG A 138 8.47 26.90 -14.18
C ARG A 138 8.63 26.88 -12.65
N ARG A 139 9.06 25.76 -12.05
CA ARG A 139 9.21 25.59 -10.59
C ARG A 139 10.61 25.14 -10.14
N GLY A 140 11.61 25.25 -11.03
CA GLY A 140 12.99 24.84 -10.75
C GLY A 140 13.21 23.33 -10.80
N ALA A 141 14.49 22.89 -10.75
CA ALA A 141 14.85 21.49 -10.81
C ALA A 141 14.38 20.71 -9.55
N VAL A 142 14.22 19.40 -9.70
CA VAL A 142 14.05 18.48 -8.58
C VAL A 142 15.29 18.65 -7.66
N PRO A 143 15.15 18.85 -6.34
CA PRO A 143 16.28 18.74 -5.42
C PRO A 143 16.97 17.39 -5.61
N PRO A 144 18.30 17.25 -5.40
CA PRO A 144 18.99 16.00 -5.69
C PRO A 144 18.33 14.84 -4.93
N SER A 145 17.70 13.95 -5.68
CA SER A 145 17.32 12.61 -5.24
C SER A 145 18.34 11.63 -5.81
N ASP A 146 18.76 10.69 -4.97
CA ASP A 146 19.72 9.61 -5.21
C ASP A 146 19.61 8.99 -6.64
N PRO A 147 20.71 8.69 -7.36
CA PRO A 147 20.70 8.38 -8.80
C PRO A 147 20.02 7.06 -9.21
N ASP A 148 19.53 6.24 -8.26
CA ASP A 148 19.01 4.90 -8.54
C ASP A 148 17.47 4.81 -8.69
N ALA A 149 16.74 5.92 -8.63
CA ALA A 149 15.29 5.94 -8.84
C ALA A 149 14.95 5.85 -10.34
N GLY A 150 15.03 4.65 -10.92
CA GLY A 150 15.39 4.49 -12.32
C GLY A 150 14.67 3.50 -13.26
N GLY A 151 13.53 2.85 -12.96
CA GLY A 151 12.82 2.04 -13.99
C GLY A 151 11.54 1.38 -13.47
N GLY A 152 10.58 1.04 -14.34
CA GLY A 152 9.38 0.29 -13.97
C GLY A 152 9.76 -1.00 -13.23
N ARG A 153 9.66 -0.96 -11.91
CA ARG A 153 9.91 -2.03 -10.95
C ARG A 153 8.88 -1.82 -9.84
N PRO A 154 8.36 -2.87 -9.18
CA PRO A 154 7.57 -2.70 -7.96
C PRO A 154 8.29 -1.70 -7.05
N LEU A 155 7.53 -0.81 -6.39
CA LEU A 155 8.02 0.22 -5.46
C LEU A 155 9.32 -0.26 -4.78
N PRO A 156 10.45 0.48 -4.89
CA PRO A 156 11.69 0.07 -4.22
C PRO A 156 11.37 -0.21 -2.76
N ARG A 157 11.75 -1.39 -2.28
CA ARG A 157 11.55 -1.83 -0.88
C ARG A 157 12.40 -1.02 0.13
N ASP A 158 13.02 0.08 -0.31
CA ASP A 158 14.05 0.79 0.46
C ASP A 158 13.68 2.25 0.82
N GLU A 159 12.52 2.80 0.44
CA GLU A 159 11.95 3.90 1.21
C GLU A 159 11.26 3.29 2.45
N SER A 160 12.07 3.04 3.48
CA SER A 160 11.58 2.51 4.76
C SER A 160 10.41 3.37 5.28
N ALA A 161 9.49 2.79 6.05
CA ALA A 161 8.41 3.55 6.69
C ALA A 161 8.92 4.76 7.48
N ALA A 162 10.17 4.72 7.97
CA ALA A 162 10.83 5.87 8.59
C ALA A 162 11.14 7.02 7.63
N ASP A 163 11.42 6.76 6.34
CA ASP A 163 11.58 7.81 5.31
C ASP A 163 10.25 8.49 5.02
N ALA A 164 9.20 7.70 4.80
CA ALA A 164 7.84 8.20 4.63
C ALA A 164 7.41 9.06 5.84
N LEU A 165 7.70 8.58 7.07
CA LEU A 165 7.44 9.31 8.30
C LEU A 165 8.25 10.60 8.37
N SER A 166 9.55 10.55 8.08
CA SER A 166 10.45 11.70 8.08
C SER A 166 9.92 12.79 7.16
N ARG A 167 9.58 12.43 5.92
CA ARG A 167 9.05 13.36 4.91
C ARG A 167 7.70 13.92 5.33
N ALA A 168 6.78 13.09 5.84
CA ALA A 168 5.48 13.55 6.34
C ALA A 168 5.63 14.55 7.49
N MET A 169 6.61 14.34 8.37
CA MET A 169 6.89 15.19 9.54
C MET A 169 7.79 16.39 9.24
N GLY A 170 8.20 16.57 7.99
CA GLY A 170 8.99 17.71 7.54
C GLY A 170 10.50 17.59 7.78
N ALA A 171 11.00 16.36 7.97
CA ALA A 171 12.41 16.03 8.17
C ALA A 171 13.05 16.83 9.31
N ARG A 172 12.27 17.05 10.39
CA ARG A 172 12.67 17.90 11.51
C ARG A 172 13.68 17.22 12.44
N LEU A 173 13.66 15.89 12.47
CA LEU A 173 14.55 15.00 13.23
C LEU A 173 15.45 14.21 12.27
N SER A 174 16.49 13.56 12.78
CA SER A 174 17.28 12.61 11.98
C SER A 174 16.44 11.41 11.57
N LEU A 175 16.80 10.76 10.45
CA LEU A 175 16.12 9.56 9.99
C LEU A 175 16.17 8.43 11.04
N ASP A 176 17.30 8.26 11.74
CA ASP A 176 17.41 7.29 12.85
C ASP A 176 16.43 7.58 13.98
N ARG A 177 16.18 8.86 14.26
CA ARG A 177 15.19 9.22 15.27
C ARG A 177 13.77 8.89 14.80
N TYR A 178 13.45 9.12 13.53
CA TYR A 178 12.18 8.67 12.97
C TYR A 178 12.04 7.15 12.97
N ARG A 179 13.13 6.38 12.73
CA ARG A 179 13.14 4.91 12.90
C ARG A 179 12.80 4.50 14.33
N GLN A 180 13.37 5.15 15.33
CA GLN A 180 13.08 4.88 16.75
C GLN A 180 11.63 5.19 17.12
N LEU A 181 11.06 6.26 16.56
CA LEU A 181 9.68 6.67 16.84
C LEU A 181 8.64 5.86 16.07
N LEU A 182 9.03 5.19 14.98
CA LEU A 182 8.13 4.50 14.08
C LEU A 182 7.20 3.51 14.79
N PRO A 183 7.64 2.62 15.71
CA PRO A 183 6.73 1.71 16.40
C PRO A 183 5.61 2.43 17.16
N ALA A 184 5.93 3.53 17.85
CA ALA A 184 4.95 4.33 18.58
C ALA A 184 3.99 5.08 17.64
N VAL A 185 4.48 5.54 16.49
CA VAL A 185 3.65 6.14 15.43
C VAL A 185 2.71 5.10 14.84
N SER A 186 3.20 3.92 14.48
CA SER A 186 2.39 2.82 13.95
C SER A 186 1.30 2.38 14.93
N ALA A 187 1.64 2.24 16.21
CA ALA A 187 0.68 1.94 17.26
C ALA A 187 -0.38 3.04 17.42
N SER A 188 0.04 4.32 17.36
CA SER A 188 -0.88 5.46 17.44
C SER A 188 -1.84 5.50 16.25
N LEU A 189 -1.34 5.37 15.02
CA LEU A 189 -2.14 5.35 13.80
C LEU A 189 -3.15 4.19 13.81
N THR A 190 -2.72 3.00 14.23
CA THR A 190 -3.60 1.83 14.39
C THR A 190 -4.69 2.10 15.42
N ALA A 191 -4.32 2.63 16.59
CA ALA A 191 -5.29 2.97 17.64
C ALA A 191 -6.23 4.13 17.26
N CYS A 192 -5.83 4.99 16.31
CA CYS A 192 -6.67 6.03 15.71
C CYS A 192 -7.64 5.49 14.64
N GLU A 193 -7.48 4.24 14.20
CA GLU A 193 -8.11 3.69 12.99
C GLU A 193 -7.76 4.50 11.71
N CYS A 194 -6.55 5.04 11.67
CA CYS A 194 -5.99 5.71 10.50
C CYS A 194 -5.48 4.67 9.49
N THR A 195 -6.41 4.01 8.80
CA THR A 195 -6.12 2.89 7.88
C THR A 195 -6.09 3.28 6.40
N THR A 196 -6.33 4.56 6.09
CA THR A 196 -6.36 5.09 4.72
C THR A 196 -5.34 6.21 4.56
N VAL A 197 -4.91 6.46 3.33
CA VAL A 197 -3.99 7.57 3.00
C VAL A 197 -4.53 8.90 3.54
N ASP A 198 -5.82 9.18 3.35
CA ASP A 198 -6.43 10.46 3.77
C ASP A 198 -6.44 10.62 5.30
N ARG A 199 -6.71 9.54 6.04
CA ARG A 199 -6.67 9.55 7.52
C ARG A 199 -5.25 9.68 8.05
N ILE A 200 -4.30 8.91 7.51
CA ILE A 200 -2.90 9.00 7.91
C ILE A 200 -2.34 10.40 7.59
N ALA A 201 -2.67 10.96 6.43
CA ALA A 201 -2.26 12.31 6.07
C ALA A 201 -2.83 13.37 7.03
N MET A 202 -4.11 13.26 7.40
CA MET A 202 -4.73 14.15 8.37
C MET A 202 -4.05 14.03 9.74
N TRP A 203 -3.75 12.80 10.17
CA TRP A 203 -3.02 12.54 11.41
C TRP A 203 -1.63 13.19 11.37
N CYS A 204 -0.85 12.97 10.30
CA CYS A 204 0.46 13.58 10.13
C CYS A 204 0.40 15.12 10.15
N ALA A 205 -0.64 15.70 9.55
CA ALA A 205 -0.83 17.14 9.53
C ALA A 205 -1.06 17.73 10.92
N GLN A 206 -2.03 17.17 11.65
CA GLN A 206 -2.43 17.69 12.95
C GLN A 206 -1.37 17.38 14.00
N ILE A 207 -0.96 16.11 14.13
CA ILE A 207 0.04 15.69 15.12
C ILE A 207 1.40 16.29 14.81
N GLY A 208 1.78 16.39 13.53
CA GLY A 208 3.00 17.06 13.11
C GLY A 208 3.01 18.54 13.48
N HIS A 209 1.87 19.23 13.45
CA HIS A 209 1.79 20.61 13.92
C HIS A 209 1.94 20.70 15.45
N GLU A 210 1.12 19.96 16.20
CA GLU A 210 1.09 20.03 17.67
C GLU A 210 2.43 19.66 18.33
N SER A 211 3.18 18.74 17.72
CA SER A 211 4.47 18.26 18.23
C SER A 211 5.69 18.87 17.55
N GLY A 212 5.50 19.75 16.55
CA GLY A 212 6.59 20.26 15.73
C GLY A 212 7.33 19.16 14.96
N GLY A 213 6.61 18.21 14.37
CA GLY A 213 7.16 17.09 13.60
C GLY A 213 7.70 15.96 14.48
N LEU A 214 7.01 15.68 15.59
CA LEU A 214 7.35 14.72 16.65
C LEU A 214 8.57 15.12 17.50
N TYR A 215 8.99 16.39 17.42
CA TYR A 215 10.13 16.92 18.16
C TYR A 215 9.80 17.13 19.65
N TYR A 216 8.61 17.63 19.95
CA TYR A 216 8.14 17.91 21.31
C TYR A 216 7.13 16.84 21.76
N THR A 217 7.41 16.21 22.90
CA THR A 217 6.48 15.32 23.63
C THR A 217 6.00 15.94 24.94
N GLU A 218 6.50 17.12 25.28
CA GLU A 218 6.16 17.88 26.48
C GLU A 218 6.16 19.37 26.14
N GLU A 219 5.20 20.10 26.70
CA GLU A 219 5.11 21.55 26.59
C GLU A 219 6.34 22.24 27.20
N ILE A 220 6.86 23.25 26.50
CA ILE A 220 8.01 24.04 26.93
C ILE A 220 7.67 24.90 28.16
N ALA A 221 6.43 25.39 28.25
CA ALA A 221 5.98 26.18 29.39
C ALA A 221 5.98 25.36 30.69
N SER A 222 6.05 26.05 31.83
CA SER A 222 6.08 25.40 33.14
C SER A 222 4.76 24.70 33.51
N GLY A 223 3.65 25.07 32.86
CA GLY A 223 2.30 24.61 33.23
C GLY A 223 1.68 25.37 34.41
N ALA A 224 2.40 26.31 35.04
CA ALA A 224 1.88 27.10 36.16
C ALA A 224 0.60 27.88 35.80
N ALA A 225 0.43 28.25 34.53
CA ALA A 225 -0.78 28.91 34.02
C ALA A 225 -2.04 28.01 34.07
N TYR A 226 -1.87 26.70 34.23
CA TYR A 226 -2.99 25.75 34.36
C TYR A 226 -3.40 25.51 35.83
N GLU A 227 -2.71 26.12 36.79
CA GLU A 227 -3.04 25.97 38.22
C GLU A 227 -4.45 26.51 38.51
N GLY A 228 -5.26 25.73 39.26
CA GLY A 228 -6.63 26.12 39.61
C GLY A 228 -7.64 26.11 38.46
N ARG A 229 -7.27 25.69 37.24
CA ARG A 229 -8.19 25.58 36.10
C ARG A 229 -9.19 24.45 36.32
N ALA A 230 -10.37 24.80 36.82
CA ALA A 230 -11.45 23.85 37.14
C ALA A 230 -11.98 23.12 35.89
N ASP A 231 -11.99 23.77 34.73
CA ASP A 231 -12.37 23.15 33.44
C ASP A 231 -11.40 22.05 32.99
N LEU A 232 -10.14 22.10 33.46
CA LEU A 232 -9.12 21.06 33.26
C LEU A 232 -9.10 20.03 34.40
N GLY A 233 -9.92 20.21 35.43
CA GLY A 233 -9.94 19.39 36.64
C GLY A 233 -8.76 19.63 37.58
N ASN A 234 -7.99 20.71 37.39
CA ASN A 234 -6.85 21.07 38.22
C ASN A 234 -7.33 21.76 39.51
N THR A 235 -7.86 20.97 40.45
CA THR A 235 -8.46 21.48 41.69
C THR A 235 -7.57 21.27 42.91
N GLN A 236 -6.43 20.60 42.78
CA GLN A 236 -5.49 20.38 43.87
C GLN A 236 -4.24 21.25 43.69
N PRO A 237 -3.64 21.78 44.76
CA PRO A 237 -2.40 22.55 44.69
C PRO A 237 -1.29 21.79 43.95
N GLY A 238 -0.71 22.44 42.93
CA GLY A 238 0.38 21.91 42.12
C GLY A 238 -0.06 21.15 40.87
N ASP A 239 -1.36 21.04 40.63
CA ASP A 239 -1.92 20.35 39.46
C ASP A 239 -1.49 20.97 38.14
N GLY A 240 -1.30 22.29 38.08
CA GLY A 240 -0.95 22.98 36.83
C GLY A 240 0.37 22.47 36.26
N VAL A 241 1.43 22.47 37.08
CA VAL A 241 2.76 21.97 36.70
C VAL A 241 2.74 20.45 36.54
N ARG A 242 2.04 19.73 37.43
CA ARG A 242 1.96 18.27 37.41
C ARG A 242 1.32 17.75 36.11
N PHE A 243 0.23 18.37 35.66
CA PHE A 243 -0.55 17.97 34.48
C PHE A 243 -0.42 18.96 33.32
N LYS A 244 0.77 19.54 33.14
CA LYS A 244 1.10 20.33 31.95
C LYS A 244 1.05 19.48 30.65
N GLY A 245 1.03 20.14 29.50
CA GLY A 245 0.93 19.47 28.20
C GLY A 245 1.99 18.41 27.95
N ARG A 246 1.56 17.18 27.61
CA ARG A 246 2.43 16.07 27.17
C ARG A 246 1.77 15.26 26.06
N SER A 247 2.51 14.30 25.48
CA SER A 247 2.15 13.58 24.25
C SER A 247 2.21 14.50 23.02
N TRP A 248 2.22 13.91 21.82
CA TRP A 248 2.29 14.66 20.57
C TRP A 248 1.06 15.56 20.28
N ILE A 249 -0.04 15.40 21.03
CA ILE A 249 -1.24 16.27 20.92
C ILE A 249 -1.41 17.22 22.13
N GLN A 250 -0.42 17.32 23.02
CA GLN A 250 -0.45 18.22 24.18
C GLN A 250 -1.66 18.00 25.12
N ILE A 251 -1.81 16.78 25.63
CA ILE A 251 -2.78 16.45 26.68
C ILE A 251 -2.46 17.23 27.95
N THR A 252 -3.40 18.06 28.40
CA THR A 252 -3.24 18.98 29.54
C THR A 252 -4.39 18.81 30.52
N GLY A 253 -4.10 18.85 31.83
CA GLY A 253 -5.08 18.87 32.91
C GLY A 253 -5.40 17.51 33.52
N ARG A 254 -5.60 17.48 34.84
CA ARG A 254 -5.87 16.27 35.64
C ARG A 254 -7.02 15.44 35.07
N SER A 255 -8.09 16.10 34.62
CA SER A 255 -9.27 15.42 34.07
C SER A 255 -8.93 14.60 32.83
N ASN A 256 -8.13 15.14 31.90
CA ASN A 256 -7.73 14.46 30.68
C ASN A 256 -6.74 13.32 30.96
N TYR A 257 -5.76 13.55 31.84
CA TYR A 257 -4.85 12.49 32.31
C TYR A 257 -5.59 11.31 32.94
N THR A 258 -6.64 11.60 33.72
CA THR A 258 -7.48 10.57 34.35
C THR A 258 -8.26 9.78 33.31
N GLN A 259 -8.89 10.45 32.34
CA GLN A 259 -9.68 9.78 31.30
C GLN A 259 -8.80 8.95 30.35
N LEU A 260 -7.65 9.48 29.96
CA LEU A 260 -6.65 8.76 29.17
C LEU A 260 -6.17 7.51 29.90
N SER A 261 -5.86 7.60 31.19
CA SER A 261 -5.40 6.45 31.99
C SER A 261 -6.45 5.34 32.04
N LYS A 262 -7.72 5.68 32.27
CA LYS A 262 -8.83 4.72 32.26
C LYS A 262 -8.99 4.06 30.90
N TRP A 263 -8.97 4.85 29.83
CA TRP A 263 -9.08 4.32 28.47
C TRP A 263 -7.91 3.39 28.13
N ALA A 264 -6.68 3.82 28.35
CA ALA A 264 -5.49 3.02 28.06
C ALA A 264 -5.48 1.71 28.86
N ASN A 265 -5.89 1.75 30.13
CA ASN A 265 -6.00 0.54 30.95
C ASN A 265 -7.09 -0.41 30.44
N SER A 266 -8.25 0.11 30.03
CA SER A 266 -9.32 -0.70 29.43
C SER A 266 -8.91 -1.41 28.14
N LYS A 267 -7.86 -0.91 27.47
CA LYS A 267 -7.24 -1.49 26.28
C LYS A 267 -6.03 -2.38 26.58
N GLY A 268 -5.66 -2.53 27.85
CA GLY A 268 -4.47 -3.29 28.27
C GLY A 268 -3.14 -2.60 27.95
N LEU A 269 -3.15 -1.31 27.62
CA LEU A 269 -1.96 -0.55 27.20
C LEU A 269 -1.14 -0.02 28.38
N VAL A 270 -1.74 0.05 29.57
CA VAL A 270 -1.09 0.46 30.82
C VAL A 270 -1.61 -0.37 31.99
N PRO A 271 -0.81 -0.58 33.05
CA PRO A 271 -1.11 -1.55 34.11
C PRO A 271 -2.21 -1.09 35.09
N SER A 272 -2.55 0.22 35.13
CA SER A 272 -3.58 0.73 36.05
C SER A 272 -4.42 1.83 35.42
N ALA A 273 -5.68 1.96 35.88
CA ALA A 273 -6.62 2.99 35.44
C ALA A 273 -6.23 4.43 35.88
N THR A 274 -5.18 4.56 36.70
CA THR A 274 -4.63 5.84 37.20
C THR A 274 -3.21 6.10 36.69
N TYR A 275 -2.68 5.27 35.80
CA TYR A 275 -1.26 5.22 35.45
C TYR A 275 -0.63 6.60 35.14
N PHE A 276 -1.26 7.41 34.27
CA PHE A 276 -0.74 8.75 33.94
C PHE A 276 -1.09 9.81 34.98
N VAL A 277 -2.04 9.58 35.89
CA VAL A 277 -2.28 10.46 37.04
C VAL A 277 -1.14 10.32 38.06
N ASP A 278 -0.73 9.07 38.28
CA ASP A 278 0.35 8.71 39.19
C ASP A 278 1.72 9.05 38.59
N ASN A 279 1.88 8.82 37.28
CA ASN A 279 3.13 9.00 36.52
C ASN A 279 2.93 9.96 35.32
N PRO A 280 2.63 11.24 35.53
CA PRO A 280 2.29 12.16 34.44
C PRO A 280 3.42 12.36 33.42
N ALA A 281 4.68 12.31 33.87
CA ALA A 281 5.84 12.41 32.99
C ALA A 281 5.97 11.24 32.00
N ALA A 282 5.41 10.06 32.31
CA ALA A 282 5.45 8.92 31.40
C ALA A 282 4.76 9.23 30.06
N LEU A 283 3.76 10.12 30.04
CA LEU A 283 3.06 10.53 28.82
C LEU A 283 3.95 11.32 27.83
N ALA A 284 5.12 11.80 28.27
CA ALA A 284 6.12 12.43 27.39
C ALA A 284 7.16 11.45 26.83
N SER A 285 7.13 10.18 27.25
CA SER A 285 8.01 9.14 26.69
C SER A 285 7.58 8.76 25.27
N ASP A 286 8.52 8.27 24.45
CA ASP A 286 8.22 7.82 23.09
C ASP A 286 7.18 6.71 23.06
N GLU A 287 7.20 5.83 24.06
CA GLU A 287 6.26 4.71 24.21
C GLU A 287 4.81 5.20 24.30
N TYR A 288 4.56 6.26 25.08
CA TYR A 288 3.21 6.70 25.40
C TYR A 288 2.78 7.99 24.70
N ALA A 289 3.70 8.73 24.08
CA ALA A 289 3.38 9.98 23.38
C ALA A 289 2.32 9.78 22.28
N GLY A 290 2.30 8.62 21.63
CA GLY A 290 1.29 8.25 20.63
C GLY A 290 -0.09 7.93 21.23
N LEU A 291 -0.18 7.53 22.50
CA LEU A 291 -1.45 7.15 23.14
C LEU A 291 -2.36 8.35 23.42
N GLY A 292 -1.77 9.49 23.80
CA GLY A 292 -2.54 10.72 23.99
C GLY A 292 -3.22 11.17 22.69
N ALA A 293 -2.50 11.11 21.57
CA ALA A 293 -3.04 11.37 20.24
C ALA A 293 -4.19 10.40 19.90
N ALA A 294 -3.99 9.09 20.14
CA ALA A 294 -5.01 8.08 19.86
C ALA A 294 -6.29 8.27 20.68
N TRP A 295 -6.17 8.43 22.00
CA TRP A 295 -7.33 8.67 22.87
C TRP A 295 -8.11 9.92 22.44
N TYR A 296 -7.41 11.01 22.16
CA TYR A 296 -8.07 12.25 21.76
C TYR A 296 -8.82 12.06 20.44
N TRP A 297 -8.19 11.36 19.49
CA TRP A 297 -8.74 11.10 18.16
C TRP A 297 -9.99 10.21 18.18
N VAL A 298 -10.03 9.13 18.97
CA VAL A 298 -11.14 8.17 18.93
C VAL A 298 -12.14 8.31 20.08
N VAL A 299 -11.76 8.94 21.18
CA VAL A 299 -12.63 9.10 22.36
C VAL A 299 -13.06 10.54 22.55
N ALA A 300 -12.10 11.47 22.59
CA ALA A 300 -12.45 12.87 22.85
C ALA A 300 -13.11 13.54 21.63
N ARG A 301 -12.78 13.10 20.41
CA ARG A 301 -13.26 13.64 19.12
C ARG A 301 -13.56 12.53 18.10
N PRO A 302 -14.55 11.66 18.37
CA PRO A 302 -14.80 10.46 17.55
C PRO A 302 -15.22 10.75 16.09
N ASP A 303 -15.54 12.01 15.74
CA ASP A 303 -15.90 12.42 14.39
C ASP A 303 -14.70 12.69 13.46
N ILE A 304 -13.47 12.73 13.97
CA ILE A 304 -12.28 13.10 13.18
C ILE A 304 -12.04 12.17 11.99
N ASN A 305 -12.23 10.85 12.13
CA ASN A 305 -12.03 9.93 11.00
C ASN A 305 -12.97 10.24 9.82
N ALA A 306 -14.24 10.47 10.10
CA ALA A 306 -15.21 10.83 9.06
C ALA A 306 -14.88 12.19 8.41
N LEU A 307 -14.31 13.14 9.18
CA LEU A 307 -13.83 14.42 8.66
C LEU A 307 -12.59 14.25 7.78
N ALA A 308 -11.65 13.39 8.19
CA ALA A 308 -10.46 13.05 7.44
C ALA A 308 -10.80 12.39 6.08
N ASP A 309 -11.77 11.48 6.06
CA ASP A 309 -12.27 10.84 4.82
C ASP A 309 -12.85 11.86 3.82
N ARG A 310 -13.38 12.99 4.32
CA ARG A 310 -13.86 14.11 3.49
C ARG A 310 -12.77 15.12 3.12
N GLY A 311 -11.57 15.00 3.69
CA GLY A 311 -10.50 15.98 3.55
C GLY A 311 -10.78 17.31 4.28
N ASP A 312 -11.65 17.32 5.28
CA ASP A 312 -12.11 18.51 5.99
C ASP A 312 -11.09 18.96 7.06
N LEU A 313 -9.95 19.48 6.59
CA LEU A 313 -8.84 19.91 7.43
C LEU A 313 -9.26 21.00 8.44
N GLU A 314 -10.06 21.97 8.01
CA GLU A 314 -10.41 23.12 8.86
C GLU A 314 -11.24 22.67 10.07
N THR A 315 -12.25 21.83 9.86
CA THR A 315 -13.05 21.33 10.96
C THR A 315 -12.22 20.46 11.90
N VAL A 316 -11.33 19.60 11.39
CA VAL A 316 -10.41 18.82 12.25
C VAL A 316 -9.50 19.75 13.06
N THR A 317 -8.98 20.82 12.47
CA THR A 317 -8.18 21.83 13.19
C THR A 317 -8.99 22.48 14.31
N ARG A 318 -10.25 22.83 14.08
CA ARG A 318 -11.15 23.35 15.13
C ARG A 318 -11.41 22.31 16.23
N ARG A 319 -11.52 21.02 15.91
CA ARG A 319 -11.70 19.95 16.90
C ARG A 319 -10.52 19.80 17.84
N ILE A 320 -9.30 19.93 17.31
CA ILE A 320 -8.05 19.72 18.05
C ILE A 320 -7.62 20.99 18.80
N ASN A 321 -7.63 22.14 18.13
CA ASN A 321 -7.13 23.39 18.67
C ASN A 321 -8.21 24.27 19.33
N GLY A 322 -9.50 24.00 19.09
CA GLY A 322 -10.61 24.87 19.51
C GLY A 322 -10.80 26.11 18.61
N GLY A 323 -10.04 26.22 17.53
CA GLY A 323 -10.05 27.34 16.59
C GLY A 323 -9.27 27.00 15.31
N THR A 324 -8.80 28.02 14.59
CA THR A 324 -8.04 27.86 13.33
C THR A 324 -6.57 28.25 13.47
N ASN A 325 -6.03 28.28 14.70
CA ASN A 325 -4.63 28.65 14.90
C ASN A 325 -3.72 27.61 14.22
N GLY A 326 -2.76 28.11 13.44
CA GLY A 326 -1.85 27.26 12.67
C GLY A 326 -2.45 26.59 11.44
N LEU A 327 -3.66 26.95 11.00
CA LEU A 327 -4.33 26.29 9.85
C LEU A 327 -3.48 26.26 8.57
N ALA A 328 -2.71 27.33 8.29
CA ALA A 328 -1.80 27.38 7.15
C ALA A 328 -0.69 26.31 7.23
N ASP A 329 0.00 26.21 8.36
CA ASP A 329 1.04 25.18 8.57
C ASP A 329 0.44 23.76 8.52
N ARG A 330 -0.74 23.56 9.10
CA ARG A 330 -1.45 22.28 9.03
C ARG A 330 -1.82 21.93 7.59
N ARG A 331 -2.20 22.92 6.77
CA ARG A 331 -2.49 22.73 5.33
C ARG A 331 -1.24 22.31 4.58
N ASP A 332 -0.11 22.94 4.84
CA ASP A 332 1.16 22.59 4.22
C ASP A 332 1.61 21.18 4.58
N ARG A 333 1.47 20.80 5.86
CA ARG A 333 1.75 19.42 6.32
C ARG A 333 0.78 18.41 5.71
N TYR A 334 -0.50 18.75 5.61
CA TYR A 334 -1.52 17.88 5.02
C TYR A 334 -1.22 17.62 3.54
N ASN A 335 -0.92 18.67 2.78
CA ASN A 335 -0.53 18.54 1.38
C ASN A 335 0.77 17.72 1.21
N ARG A 336 1.75 17.95 2.09
CA ARG A 336 3.01 17.18 2.13
C ARG A 336 2.76 15.69 2.41
N ALA A 337 1.87 15.36 3.34
CA ALA A 337 1.55 13.97 3.63
C ALA A 337 0.75 13.33 2.50
N LEU A 338 -0.27 14.00 1.96
CA LEU A 338 -1.05 13.50 0.81
C LEU A 338 -0.19 13.21 -0.42
N ALA A 339 0.87 14.00 -0.62
CA ALA A 339 1.83 13.79 -1.70
C ALA A 339 2.53 12.42 -1.66
N LEU A 340 2.75 11.86 -0.46
CA LEU A 340 3.36 10.54 -0.25
C LEU A 340 2.44 9.39 -0.68
N GLY A 341 1.12 9.61 -0.75
CA GLY A 341 0.16 8.62 -1.23
C GLY A 341 0.24 7.30 -0.46
N GLU A 342 0.33 6.18 -1.19
CA GLU A 342 0.36 4.83 -0.60
C GLU A 342 1.59 4.56 0.26
N GLN A 343 2.66 5.37 0.16
CA GLN A 343 3.81 5.26 1.08
C GLN A 343 3.39 5.49 2.54
N LEU A 344 2.36 6.30 2.79
CA LEU A 344 1.80 6.47 4.13
C LEU A 344 1.26 5.17 4.73
N LEU A 345 0.80 4.23 3.91
CA LEU A 345 0.29 2.94 4.39
C LEU A 345 1.41 2.07 4.98
N THR A 346 2.67 2.32 4.61
CA THR A 346 3.82 1.65 5.24
C THR A 346 3.94 1.99 6.73
N LEU A 347 3.41 3.15 7.17
CA LEU A 347 3.42 3.57 8.57
C LEU A 347 2.55 2.69 9.47
N ILE A 348 1.56 1.99 8.90
CA ILE A 348 0.70 1.03 9.61
C ILE A 348 0.99 -0.40 9.20
N GLY A 349 1.88 -0.61 8.24
CA GLY A 349 2.25 -1.92 7.68
C GLY A 349 3.15 -2.75 8.60
N GLY A 350 2.95 -2.64 9.91
CA GLY A 350 3.64 -3.43 10.93
C GLY A 350 3.17 -4.88 10.94
N ASP A 351 3.48 -5.59 9.87
CA ASP A 351 4.03 -6.94 9.96
C ASP A 351 5.36 -6.90 9.19
N ASP A 352 6.31 -6.09 9.67
CA ASP A 352 7.72 -6.31 9.36
C ASP A 352 8.06 -7.69 9.95
N LEU A 353 7.84 -8.71 9.14
CA LEU A 353 8.48 -10.00 9.30
C LEU A 353 9.96 -9.69 9.50
N SER A 354 10.52 -10.15 10.63
CA SER A 354 11.96 -10.02 10.87
C SER A 354 12.72 -10.50 9.63
N ALA A 355 13.96 -10.05 9.42
CA ALA A 355 14.78 -10.57 8.31
C ALA A 355 14.82 -12.12 8.30
N GLU A 356 14.71 -12.74 9.47
CA GLU A 356 14.51 -14.18 9.68
C GLU A 356 13.19 -14.69 9.09
N ALA A 357 12.07 -14.02 9.35
CA ALA A 357 10.76 -14.39 8.86
C ALA A 357 10.58 -14.06 7.36
N GLU A 358 11.19 -13.00 6.84
CA GLU A 358 11.27 -12.78 5.40
C GLU A 358 12.12 -13.84 4.71
N ARG A 359 13.26 -14.24 5.31
CA ARG A 359 14.07 -15.35 4.82
C ARG A 359 13.25 -16.62 4.80
N MET A 360 12.52 -16.91 5.89
CA MET A 360 11.64 -18.07 5.98
C MET A 360 10.52 -18.03 4.94
N ILE A 361 9.88 -16.89 4.69
CA ILE A 361 8.86 -16.78 3.65
C ILE A 361 9.44 -16.92 2.25
N ARG A 362 10.63 -16.39 1.97
CA ARG A 362 11.34 -16.62 0.71
C ARG A 362 11.68 -18.09 0.53
N GLU A 363 12.24 -18.73 1.57
CA GLU A 363 12.54 -20.17 1.58
C GLU A 363 11.27 -21.01 1.39
N LEU A 364 10.16 -20.65 2.04
CA LEU A 364 8.86 -21.30 1.86
C LEU A 364 8.33 -21.05 0.45
N TRP A 365 8.42 -19.84 -0.10
CA TRP A 365 7.96 -19.56 -1.46
C TRP A 365 8.77 -20.34 -2.50
N GLU A 366 10.10 -20.33 -2.38
CA GLU A 366 10.98 -21.14 -3.23
C GLU A 366 10.63 -22.63 -3.10
N THR A 367 10.40 -23.14 -1.89
CA THR A 367 10.07 -24.54 -1.63
C THR A 367 8.69 -24.92 -2.17
N TYR A 368 7.67 -24.08 -1.98
CA TYR A 368 6.29 -24.39 -2.31
C TYR A 368 5.94 -24.06 -3.76
N VAL A 369 6.51 -23.01 -4.33
CA VAL A 369 6.05 -22.45 -5.60
C VAL A 369 7.05 -22.67 -6.74
N ASP A 370 8.34 -22.49 -6.50
CA ASP A 370 9.33 -22.43 -7.59
C ASP A 370 10.09 -23.75 -7.77
N ARG A 371 10.41 -24.44 -6.67
CA ARG A 371 11.16 -25.68 -6.70
C ARG A 371 10.28 -26.86 -7.11
N ARG A 372 10.82 -27.70 -7.99
CA ARG A 372 10.24 -28.99 -8.38
C ARG A 372 10.97 -30.13 -7.70
N TYR A 373 10.23 -31.18 -7.41
CA TYR A 373 10.65 -32.40 -6.71
C TYR A 373 10.28 -33.64 -7.53
N PRO A 374 11.09 -34.71 -7.47
CA PRO A 374 10.75 -35.99 -8.09
C PRO A 374 9.55 -36.63 -7.36
N SER A 375 8.78 -37.46 -8.06
CA SER A 375 7.66 -38.20 -7.44
C SER A 375 8.14 -39.01 -6.25
N GLN A 376 7.33 -39.07 -5.20
CA GLN A 376 7.58 -39.89 -4.00
C GLN A 376 6.90 -41.26 -4.08
N SER A 377 6.19 -41.53 -5.19
CA SER A 377 5.54 -42.81 -5.43
C SER A 377 6.56 -43.94 -5.54
N ILE A 378 6.23 -45.09 -4.94
CA ILE A 378 6.97 -46.34 -5.16
C ILE A 378 6.92 -46.82 -6.62
N TYR A 379 5.96 -46.33 -7.41
CA TYR A 379 5.81 -46.57 -8.85
C TYR A 379 6.22 -45.36 -9.73
N ALA A 380 7.02 -44.44 -9.19
CA ALA A 380 7.59 -43.33 -9.96
C ALA A 380 8.42 -43.84 -11.15
N THR A 381 8.49 -43.06 -12.24
CA THR A 381 9.24 -43.47 -13.44
C THR A 381 10.74 -43.26 -13.22
N PRO A 382 11.61 -44.26 -13.47
CA PRO A 382 13.05 -44.05 -13.40
C PRO A 382 13.51 -42.91 -14.33
N GLY A 383 14.32 -41.99 -13.80
CA GLY A 383 14.91 -40.90 -14.58
C GLY A 383 13.97 -39.75 -14.97
N GLU A 384 12.73 -39.69 -14.47
CA GLU A 384 11.77 -38.63 -14.83
C GLU A 384 12.16 -37.22 -14.35
N GLY A 385 13.13 -37.12 -13.44
CA GLY A 385 13.62 -35.87 -12.90
C GLY A 385 12.59 -35.12 -12.03
N PRO A 386 12.95 -33.93 -11.51
CA PRO A 386 12.05 -33.15 -10.67
C PRO A 386 10.91 -32.54 -11.50
N ARG A 387 9.68 -33.03 -11.29
CA ARG A 387 8.50 -32.62 -12.06
C ARG A 387 7.48 -31.85 -11.25
N TRP A 388 7.29 -32.19 -9.98
CA TRP A 388 6.15 -31.76 -9.17
C TRP A 388 6.49 -30.66 -8.20
N LYS A 389 5.62 -29.67 -8.03
CA LYS A 389 5.69 -28.76 -6.89
C LYS A 389 5.18 -29.49 -5.64
N ILE A 390 5.65 -29.10 -4.45
CA ILE A 390 5.29 -29.80 -3.21
C ILE A 390 3.76 -29.83 -2.96
N TRP A 391 3.05 -28.75 -3.30
CA TRP A 391 1.59 -28.71 -3.15
C TRP A 391 0.87 -29.61 -4.17
N GLU A 392 1.46 -29.85 -5.34
CA GLU A 392 0.93 -30.80 -6.33
C GLU A 392 1.08 -32.23 -5.82
N GLN A 393 2.20 -32.55 -5.16
CA GLN A 393 2.40 -33.87 -4.52
C GLN A 393 1.42 -34.10 -3.37
N ILE A 394 1.20 -33.08 -2.52
CA ILE A 394 0.21 -33.14 -1.44
C ILE A 394 -1.21 -33.31 -2.01
N ARG A 395 -1.59 -32.50 -2.99
CA ARG A 395 -2.91 -32.57 -3.63
C ARG A 395 -3.15 -33.92 -4.29
N ASN A 396 -2.15 -34.46 -4.96
CA ASN A 396 -2.25 -35.74 -5.66
C ASN A 396 -2.00 -36.94 -4.72
N LEU A 397 -1.66 -36.69 -3.44
CA LEU A 397 -1.26 -37.71 -2.46
C LEU A 397 -0.21 -38.67 -3.05
N ASP A 398 0.78 -38.11 -3.76
CA ASP A 398 1.70 -38.79 -4.69
C ASP A 398 2.55 -39.90 -4.05
N GLY A 399 2.74 -39.87 -2.73
CA GLY A 399 3.39 -40.95 -1.96
C GLY A 399 2.45 -41.86 -1.17
N MET A 400 1.17 -41.49 -1.02
CA MET A 400 0.21 -42.17 -0.13
C MET A 400 -0.88 -42.91 -0.91
N GLU A 401 -1.57 -42.21 -1.80
CA GLU A 401 -2.71 -42.76 -2.56
C GLU A 401 -2.33 -43.15 -3.98
N HIS A 402 -1.32 -42.51 -4.57
CA HIS A 402 -0.90 -42.83 -5.93
C HIS A 402 -0.56 -44.32 -6.11
N PRO A 403 0.13 -45.02 -5.17
CA PRO A 403 0.32 -46.46 -5.30
C PRO A 403 -0.98 -47.26 -5.40
N ARG A 404 -2.01 -46.87 -4.64
CA ARG A 404 -3.34 -47.48 -4.70
C ARG A 404 -4.02 -47.21 -6.04
N TYR A 405 -3.97 -45.98 -6.54
CA TYR A 405 -4.52 -45.64 -7.86
C TYR A 405 -3.83 -46.39 -9.00
N VAL A 406 -2.50 -46.52 -8.96
CA VAL A 406 -1.71 -47.28 -9.94
C VAL A 406 -2.15 -48.75 -9.94
N GLU A 407 -2.23 -49.37 -8.76
CA GLU A 407 -2.67 -50.76 -8.61
C GLU A 407 -4.13 -50.97 -9.05
N ASP A 408 -5.05 -50.07 -8.68
CA ASP A 408 -6.47 -50.16 -9.04
C ASP A 408 -6.69 -49.94 -10.54
N ALA A 409 -6.01 -48.96 -11.14
CA ALA A 409 -6.05 -48.74 -12.58
C ALA A 409 -5.46 -49.93 -13.36
N ALA A 410 -4.37 -50.51 -12.87
CA ALA A 410 -3.79 -51.73 -13.43
C ALA A 410 -4.78 -52.91 -13.36
N ARG A 411 -5.48 -53.10 -12.23
CA ARG A 411 -6.55 -54.12 -12.09
C ARG A 411 -7.73 -53.87 -13.02
N LEU A 412 -7.99 -52.61 -13.41
CA LEU A 412 -9.02 -52.24 -14.38
C LEU A 412 -8.53 -52.31 -15.84
N GLY A 413 -7.26 -52.66 -16.08
CA GLY A 413 -6.70 -52.87 -17.41
C GLY A 413 -5.92 -51.68 -17.99
N ASP A 414 -5.52 -50.68 -17.20
CA ASP A 414 -4.56 -49.67 -17.68
C ASP A 414 -3.16 -50.29 -17.79
N PHE A 415 -2.78 -50.67 -19.01
CA PHE A 415 -1.49 -51.29 -19.29
C PHE A 415 -0.29 -50.39 -19.01
N ARG A 416 -0.46 -49.06 -18.96
CA ARG A 416 0.63 -48.16 -18.61
C ARG A 416 0.98 -48.28 -17.13
N GLU A 417 -0.05 -48.36 -16.28
CA GLU A 417 0.13 -48.51 -14.84
C GLU A 417 0.61 -49.93 -14.49
N LEU A 418 0.10 -50.95 -15.19
CA LEU A 418 0.60 -52.32 -15.06
C LEU A 418 2.08 -52.43 -15.47
N ALA A 419 2.52 -51.72 -16.52
CA ALA A 419 3.93 -51.67 -16.91
C ALA A 419 4.83 -51.06 -15.82
N ARG A 420 4.36 -50.03 -15.10
CA ARG A 420 5.09 -49.46 -13.96
C ARG A 420 5.28 -50.47 -12.84
N ILE A 421 4.22 -51.22 -12.50
CA ILE A 421 4.29 -52.24 -11.44
C ILE A 421 5.24 -53.37 -11.86
N ALA A 422 5.14 -53.85 -13.10
CA ALA A 422 6.04 -54.88 -13.63
C ALA A 422 7.51 -54.43 -13.61
N LEU A 423 7.80 -53.17 -13.94
CA LEU A 423 9.15 -52.61 -13.89
C LEU A 423 9.71 -52.56 -12.45
N VAL A 424 8.87 -52.25 -11.46
CA VAL A 424 9.26 -52.32 -10.04
C VAL A 424 9.49 -53.78 -9.61
N ALA A 425 8.67 -54.73 -10.06
CA ALA A 425 8.81 -56.15 -9.74
C ALA A 425 10.15 -56.77 -10.21
N THR A 426 10.75 -56.22 -11.27
CA THR A 426 12.08 -56.61 -11.77
C THR A 426 13.23 -55.91 -11.04
N GLY A 427 12.94 -55.04 -10.07
CA GLY A 427 13.95 -54.27 -9.34
C GLY A 427 14.51 -53.09 -10.14
N ARG A 428 13.81 -52.68 -11.21
CA ARG A 428 14.22 -51.59 -12.12
C ARG A 428 13.37 -50.33 -11.96
N GLY A 429 12.57 -50.27 -10.89
CA GLY A 429 11.77 -49.12 -10.51
C GLY A 429 12.61 -47.91 -10.08
N ALA A 430 11.96 -46.75 -9.90
CA ALA A 430 12.63 -45.56 -9.38
C ALA A 430 13.18 -45.76 -7.95
N THR A 431 12.57 -46.69 -7.20
CA THR A 431 13.12 -47.24 -5.95
C THR A 431 13.41 -48.72 -6.13
N THR A 432 14.48 -49.19 -5.49
CA THR A 432 14.92 -50.60 -5.47
C THR A 432 14.75 -51.24 -4.09
N ASP A 433 13.98 -50.61 -3.20
CA ASP A 433 13.70 -51.11 -1.86
C ASP A 433 13.13 -52.55 -1.92
N PRO A 434 13.73 -53.52 -1.20
CA PRO A 434 13.29 -54.92 -1.25
C PRO A 434 11.82 -55.14 -0.91
N TYR A 435 11.25 -54.35 0.01
CA TYR A 435 9.83 -54.45 0.38
C TYR A 435 8.92 -53.99 -0.77
N VAL A 436 9.28 -52.89 -1.43
CA VAL A 436 8.54 -52.37 -2.59
C VAL A 436 8.58 -53.35 -3.76
N VAL A 437 9.75 -53.93 -4.05
CA VAL A 437 9.91 -54.95 -5.09
C VAL A 437 9.07 -56.19 -4.76
N ALA A 438 9.07 -56.64 -3.49
CA ALA A 438 8.24 -57.76 -3.05
C ALA A 438 6.74 -57.48 -3.19
N ARG A 439 6.28 -56.27 -2.82
CA ARG A 439 4.89 -55.83 -3.02
C ARG A 439 4.48 -55.87 -4.50
N ALA A 440 5.32 -55.32 -5.38
CA ALA A 440 5.04 -55.33 -6.81
C ALA A 440 4.98 -56.77 -7.38
N ARG A 441 5.87 -57.66 -6.94
CA ARG A 441 5.81 -59.09 -7.30
C ARG A 441 4.54 -59.75 -6.82
N GLN A 442 4.13 -59.48 -5.57
CA GLN A 442 2.89 -60.00 -5.02
C GLN A 442 1.67 -59.55 -5.85
N PHE A 443 1.61 -58.27 -6.23
CA PHE A 443 0.56 -57.77 -7.10
C PHE A 443 0.50 -58.53 -8.43
N MET A 444 1.65 -58.78 -9.07
CA MET A 444 1.70 -59.54 -10.33
C MET A 444 1.19 -60.97 -10.16
N THR A 445 1.55 -61.65 -9.06
CA THR A 445 1.05 -62.99 -8.73
C THR A 445 -0.46 -63.00 -8.49
N GLU A 446 -0.98 -62.00 -7.79
CA GLU A 446 -2.43 -61.85 -7.54
C GLU A 446 -3.18 -61.61 -8.86
N LEU A 447 -2.65 -60.76 -9.75
CA LEU A 447 -3.25 -60.51 -11.06
C LEU A 447 -3.25 -61.76 -11.93
N GLU A 448 -2.18 -62.55 -11.94
CA GLU A 448 -2.12 -63.82 -12.67
C GLU A 448 -3.18 -64.82 -12.19
N ARG A 449 -3.38 -64.90 -10.87
CA ARG A 449 -4.39 -65.77 -10.25
C ARG A 449 -5.81 -65.30 -10.56
N ASP A 450 -6.08 -64.01 -10.42
CA ASP A 450 -7.44 -63.48 -10.42
C ASP A 450 -7.92 -63.04 -11.81
N ASN A 451 -7.01 -62.67 -12.71
CA ASN A 451 -7.31 -62.26 -14.09
C ASN A 451 -6.18 -62.65 -15.07
N PRO A 452 -5.99 -63.95 -15.35
CA PRO A 452 -4.91 -64.43 -16.20
C PRO A 452 -4.98 -63.93 -17.65
N ASP A 453 -6.18 -63.62 -18.16
CA ASP A 453 -6.34 -63.15 -19.54
C ASP A 453 -5.88 -61.68 -19.71
N MET A 454 -6.04 -60.85 -18.68
CA MET A 454 -5.49 -59.49 -18.66
C MET A 454 -3.96 -59.52 -18.69
N LEU A 455 -3.33 -60.41 -17.92
CA LEU A 455 -1.88 -60.55 -17.92
C LEU A 455 -1.36 -61.05 -19.29
N LYS A 456 -2.04 -62.01 -19.92
CA LYS A 456 -1.71 -62.45 -21.29
C LYS A 456 -1.83 -61.30 -22.30
N ALA A 457 -2.89 -60.49 -22.22
CA ALA A 457 -3.09 -59.36 -23.10
C ALA A 457 -2.02 -58.27 -22.90
N PHE A 458 -1.63 -58.00 -21.66
CA PHE A 458 -0.54 -57.09 -21.33
C PHE A 458 0.80 -57.58 -21.91
N ILE A 459 1.14 -58.86 -21.73
CA ILE A 459 2.36 -59.48 -22.26
C ILE A 459 2.36 -59.44 -23.80
N ALA A 460 1.23 -59.70 -24.43
CA ALA A 460 1.10 -59.61 -25.88
C ALA A 460 1.32 -58.18 -26.40
N ALA A 461 0.88 -57.17 -25.64
CA ALA A 461 1.00 -55.76 -26.02
C ALA A 461 2.36 -55.13 -25.71
N ASN A 462 3.07 -55.59 -24.67
CA ASN A 462 4.28 -54.93 -24.15
C ASN A 462 5.53 -55.84 -24.13
N GLY A 463 5.39 -57.12 -24.51
CA GLY A 463 6.41 -58.15 -24.32
C GLY A 463 6.36 -58.77 -22.93
N ALA A 464 7.02 -59.92 -22.75
CA ALA A 464 7.18 -60.50 -21.41
C ALA A 464 8.04 -59.56 -20.53
N PRO A 465 7.68 -59.36 -19.24
CA PRO A 465 8.55 -58.61 -18.33
C PRO A 465 9.90 -59.33 -18.25
N GLN A 466 10.99 -58.68 -18.68
CA GLN A 466 12.37 -59.15 -18.51
C GLN A 466 12.96 -58.65 -17.19
#